data_AF-A0A940KST0-F1
#
_entry.id   AF-A0A940KST0-F1
#
_cell.length_a   1.000
_cell.length_b   1.000
_cell.length_c   1.000
_cell.angle_alpha   90.00
_cell.angle_beta   90.00
_cell.angle_gamma   90.00
#
_symmetry.space_group_name_H-M   'P 1'
#
loop_
_entity.id
_entity.type
_entity.pdbx_description
1 polymer ?
#
loop_
_entity_poly.entity_id
_entity_poly.type
_entity_poly.pdbx_seq_one_letter_code
_entity_poly.pdbx_strand_id
1 'polypeptide(L)'
;MSEANWPRPQWRDSGDQAFLLWFVFGDFGEDLRIDAERYRTRGTPAGIEVVRYVNRELAKWDGYPLSGTLGRLLWEENARLFEQAKHAGECVMLRGAIADPADLDGLRDLVGTITALTDRGGVAVIDPQTLSMFDAAEWRRRYFAADTLNARDHVLILCDEDSRNDGRLHVHTRGLRKFARPDISVRNVPSDATDLAGGMAERFVAFQVAGGVVEDGHTVEIDGAPDGMTVRIAGAEDDPEFNNRHLALRWPD
;
A
#
# COMPACT_ATOMS: atom_id res chain seq x y z
N MET A 1 13.60 5.18 25.77
CA MET A 1 12.64 4.78 24.73
C MET A 1 13.13 3.45 24.20
N SER A 2 12.26 2.43 24.07
CA SER A 2 12.65 1.16 23.44
C SER A 2 12.97 1.40 21.97
N GLU A 3 13.85 0.57 21.40
CA GLU A 3 14.14 0.58 19.96
C GLU A 3 12.88 0.22 19.17
N ALA A 4 12.64 0.90 18.04
CA ALA A 4 11.51 0.62 17.18
C ALA A 4 11.70 -0.74 16.47
N ASN A 5 10.62 -1.50 16.30
CA ASN A 5 10.71 -2.81 15.65
C ASN A 5 10.85 -2.65 14.14
N TRP A 6 10.11 -1.71 13.56
CA TRP A 6 10.19 -1.35 12.13
C TRP A 6 10.74 0.07 11.98
N PRO A 7 12.06 0.26 12.07
CA PRO A 7 12.68 1.59 12.04
C PRO A 7 12.66 2.20 10.62
N ARG A 8 12.71 3.53 10.56
CA ARG A 8 12.95 4.30 9.33
C ARG A 8 14.30 5.02 9.43
N PRO A 9 15.41 4.36 9.10
CA PRO A 9 16.76 4.87 9.38
C PRO A 9 17.13 6.14 8.60
N GLN A 10 16.38 6.48 7.55
CA GLN A 10 16.58 7.66 6.71
C GLN A 10 15.49 8.71 6.95
N TRP A 11 14.72 8.59 8.03
CA TRP A 11 13.57 9.43 8.28
C TRP A 11 13.91 10.92 8.32
N ARG A 12 13.19 11.66 7.48
CA ARG A 12 13.00 13.10 7.55
C ARG A 12 11.50 13.35 7.46
N ASP A 13 10.99 14.24 8.30
CA ASP A 13 9.58 14.65 8.26
C ASP A 13 9.26 15.25 6.87
N SER A 14 8.32 14.64 6.16
CA SER A 14 7.83 15.16 4.88
C SER A 14 6.77 16.24 5.03
N GLY A 15 6.15 16.37 6.21
CA GLY A 15 4.95 17.18 6.43
C GLY A 15 3.67 16.57 5.85
N ASP A 16 3.75 15.40 5.21
CA ASP A 16 2.59 14.66 4.70
C ASP A 16 2.01 13.70 5.77
N GLN A 17 0.92 13.01 5.42
CA GLN A 17 0.30 12.01 6.26
C GLN A 17 0.33 10.62 5.61
N ALA A 18 0.61 9.61 6.41
CA ALA A 18 0.40 8.23 6.03
C ALA A 18 -1.09 7.94 6.09
N PHE A 19 -1.68 7.49 4.99
CA PHE A 19 -3.06 7.03 4.95
C PHE A 19 -3.08 5.51 4.97
N LEU A 20 -3.85 4.92 5.88
CA LEU A 20 -3.94 3.48 6.09
C LEU A 20 -5.38 3.04 5.90
N LEU A 21 -5.60 2.02 5.07
CA LEU A 21 -6.93 1.50 4.75
C LEU A 21 -6.88 0.00 4.45
N TRP A 22 -7.62 -0.79 5.21
CA TRP A 22 -7.87 -2.21 4.91
C TRP A 22 -9.32 -2.58 5.21
N PHE A 23 -9.78 -3.62 4.53
CA PHE A 23 -11.06 -4.27 4.80
C PHE A 23 -10.82 -5.74 5.10
N VAL A 24 -11.34 -6.22 6.23
CA VAL A 24 -11.30 -7.64 6.60
C VAL A 24 -12.72 -8.18 6.60
N PHE A 25 -13.04 -8.99 5.61
CA PHE A 25 -14.35 -9.62 5.45
C PHE A 25 -14.37 -10.93 6.23
N GLY A 26 -15.47 -11.21 6.92
CA GLY A 26 -15.63 -12.43 7.69
C GLY A 26 -16.92 -12.48 8.50
N ASP A 27 -17.00 -13.50 9.36
CA ASP A 27 -18.05 -13.63 10.37
C ASP A 27 -17.36 -13.68 11.73
N PHE A 28 -17.49 -12.62 12.51
CA PHE A 28 -16.71 -12.45 13.73
C PHE A 28 -17.55 -12.77 14.97
N GLY A 29 -16.93 -13.35 15.99
CA GLY A 29 -17.58 -13.48 17.30
C GLY A 29 -17.95 -12.12 17.92
N GLU A 30 -18.91 -12.09 18.84
CA GLU A 30 -19.33 -10.84 19.51
C GLU A 30 -18.15 -10.18 20.27
N ASP A 31 -17.33 -10.99 20.95
CA ASP A 31 -16.16 -10.53 21.71
C ASP A 31 -14.85 -10.68 20.91
N LEU A 32 -14.51 -9.67 20.12
CA LEU A 32 -13.20 -9.58 19.46
C LEU A 32 -12.11 -9.12 20.43
N ARG A 33 -11.65 -10.03 21.28
CA ARG A 33 -10.49 -9.80 22.17
C ARG A 33 -9.20 -10.25 21.49
N ILE A 34 -8.29 -9.31 21.25
CA ILE A 34 -6.98 -9.56 20.66
C ILE A 34 -5.95 -9.77 21.76
N ASP A 35 -5.17 -10.85 21.64
CA ASP A 35 -4.00 -11.11 22.48
C ASP A 35 -2.82 -10.29 21.94
N ALA A 36 -2.54 -9.17 22.58
CA ALA A 36 -1.54 -8.20 22.15
C ALA A 36 -0.15 -8.82 21.95
N GLU A 37 0.26 -9.74 22.83
CA GLU A 37 1.56 -10.39 22.78
C GLU A 37 1.62 -11.37 21.61
N ARG A 38 0.61 -12.26 21.49
CA ARG A 38 0.52 -13.23 20.39
C ARG A 38 0.52 -12.56 19.01
N TYR A 39 -0.17 -11.43 18.88
CA TYR A 39 -0.33 -10.73 17.61
C TYR A 39 0.63 -9.55 17.45
N ARG A 40 1.59 -9.36 18.39
CA ARG A 40 2.63 -8.33 18.31
C ARG A 40 2.07 -6.94 18.01
N THR A 41 0.95 -6.61 18.64
CA THR A 41 0.26 -5.33 18.48
C THR A 41 0.14 -4.63 19.82
N ARG A 42 0.38 -3.33 19.82
CA ARG A 42 0.15 -2.43 20.96
C ARG A 42 -1.30 -1.92 21.01
N GLY A 43 -2.15 -2.38 20.10
CA GLY A 43 -3.51 -1.91 19.90
C GLY A 43 -3.64 -0.96 18.70
N THR A 44 -4.79 -0.31 18.57
CA THR A 44 -5.06 0.61 17.46
C THR A 44 -4.20 1.87 17.58
N PRO A 45 -3.38 2.22 16.57
CA PRO A 45 -2.60 3.45 16.57
C PRO A 45 -3.50 4.70 16.63
N ALA A 46 -3.00 5.78 17.23
CA ALA A 46 -3.69 7.05 17.24
C ALA A 46 -3.94 7.54 15.80
N GLY A 47 -5.15 8.05 15.52
CA GLY A 47 -5.56 8.49 14.18
C GLY A 47 -6.15 7.38 13.31
N ILE A 48 -6.16 6.12 13.78
CA ILE A 48 -6.80 4.99 13.10
C ILE A 48 -8.09 4.60 13.81
N GLU A 49 -9.14 4.40 13.02
CA GLU A 49 -10.41 3.82 13.43
C GLU A 49 -10.51 2.36 12.98
N VAL A 50 -11.07 1.53 13.84
CA VAL A 50 -11.40 0.13 13.53
C VAL A 50 -12.90 -0.03 13.71
N VAL A 51 -13.62 -0.16 12.60
CA VAL A 51 -15.08 -0.14 12.59
C VAL A 51 -15.61 -1.42 11.97
N ARG A 52 -16.51 -2.09 12.69
CA ARG A 52 -17.21 -3.30 12.23
C ARG A 52 -18.53 -2.91 11.59
N TYR A 53 -18.74 -3.34 10.36
CA TYR A 53 -19.96 -3.13 9.59
C TYR A 53 -20.65 -4.46 9.30
N VAL A 54 -21.99 -4.42 9.23
CA VAL A 54 -22.76 -5.44 8.53
C VAL A 54 -22.48 -5.30 7.05
N ASN A 55 -21.97 -6.34 6.40
CA ASN A 55 -21.44 -6.27 5.04
C ASN A 55 -22.50 -5.79 4.02
N ARG A 56 -23.73 -6.30 4.12
CA ARG A 56 -24.84 -5.90 3.23
C ARG A 56 -25.16 -4.40 3.28
N GLU A 57 -24.88 -3.73 4.39
CA GLU A 57 -25.08 -2.29 4.54
C GLU A 57 -23.87 -1.53 3.99
N LEU A 58 -22.65 -2.01 4.28
CA LEU A 58 -21.42 -1.47 3.70
C LEU A 58 -21.42 -1.54 2.16
N ALA A 59 -22.00 -2.59 1.57
CA ALA A 59 -22.11 -2.77 0.13
C ALA A 59 -22.90 -1.67 -0.61
N LYS A 60 -23.63 -0.82 0.13
CA LYS A 60 -24.36 0.34 -0.41
C LYS A 60 -23.51 1.60 -0.49
N TRP A 61 -22.31 1.59 0.11
CA TRP A 61 -21.40 2.73 0.11
C TRP A 61 -20.54 2.73 -1.16
N ASP A 62 -20.38 3.91 -1.78
CA ASP A 62 -19.59 4.07 -3.02
C ASP A 62 -18.13 3.61 -2.89
N GLY A 63 -17.56 3.63 -1.67
CA GLY A 63 -16.21 3.15 -1.39
C GLY A 63 -16.08 1.65 -1.13
N TYR A 64 -17.13 0.86 -1.39
CA TYR A 64 -17.12 -0.58 -1.14
C TYR A 64 -16.12 -1.31 -2.06
N PRO A 65 -15.13 -2.02 -1.50
CA PRO A 65 -13.97 -2.51 -2.27
C PRO A 65 -14.29 -3.67 -3.23
N LEU A 66 -15.42 -4.37 -3.04
CA LEU A 66 -15.85 -5.50 -3.87
C LEU A 66 -16.81 -5.05 -5.00
N SER A 67 -16.75 -3.77 -5.37
CA SER A 67 -17.52 -3.20 -6.48
C SER A 67 -16.64 -2.31 -7.39
N GLY A 68 -17.21 -1.83 -8.48
CA GLY A 68 -16.50 -0.94 -9.42
C GLY A 68 -15.29 -1.59 -10.08
N THR A 69 -14.28 -0.78 -10.40
CA THR A 69 -13.06 -1.24 -11.07
C THR A 69 -12.21 -2.12 -10.18
N LEU A 70 -12.01 -1.76 -8.90
CA LEU A 70 -11.25 -2.57 -7.95
C LEU A 70 -11.91 -3.96 -7.79
N GLY A 71 -13.22 -4.01 -7.57
CA GLY A 71 -13.90 -5.29 -7.41
C GLY A 71 -13.76 -6.21 -8.63
N ARG A 72 -13.75 -5.65 -9.85
CA ARG A 72 -13.52 -6.43 -11.08
C ARG A 72 -12.11 -7.00 -11.14
N LEU A 73 -11.10 -6.19 -10.81
CA LEU A 73 -9.71 -6.65 -10.73
C LEU A 73 -9.56 -7.82 -9.74
N LEU A 74 -10.11 -7.67 -8.53
CA LEU A 74 -10.04 -8.70 -7.49
C LEU A 74 -10.78 -9.98 -7.89
N TRP A 75 -11.88 -9.85 -8.64
CA TRP A 75 -12.60 -10.99 -9.21
C TRP A 75 -11.76 -11.76 -10.24
N GLU A 76 -11.14 -11.03 -11.17
CA GLU A 76 -10.31 -11.60 -12.22
C GLU A 76 -9.07 -12.32 -11.65
N GLU A 77 -8.50 -11.79 -10.56
CA GLU A 77 -7.36 -12.41 -9.86
C GLU A 77 -7.77 -13.67 -9.10
N ASN A 78 -8.84 -13.60 -8.28
CA ASN A 78 -9.28 -14.74 -7.46
C ASN A 78 -10.78 -14.73 -7.18
N ALA A 79 -11.57 -15.16 -8.17
CA ALA A 79 -13.03 -15.27 -8.10
C ALA A 79 -13.55 -16.05 -6.87
N ARG A 80 -12.82 -17.10 -6.45
CA ARG A 80 -13.25 -17.93 -5.30
C ARG A 80 -13.18 -17.12 -4.00
N LEU A 81 -12.04 -16.48 -3.73
CA LEU A 81 -11.87 -15.67 -2.53
C LEU A 81 -12.76 -14.42 -2.56
N PHE A 82 -12.96 -13.85 -3.75
CA PHE A 82 -13.88 -12.74 -3.96
C PHE A 82 -15.31 -13.10 -3.53
N GLU A 83 -15.85 -14.23 -3.99
CA GLU A 83 -17.20 -14.65 -3.58
C GLU A 83 -17.28 -14.91 -2.07
N GLN A 84 -16.24 -15.48 -1.46
CA GLN A 84 -16.20 -15.67 -0.01
C GLN A 84 -16.29 -14.33 0.73
N ALA A 85 -15.52 -13.32 0.30
CA ALA A 85 -15.56 -11.98 0.86
C ALA A 85 -16.95 -11.33 0.68
N LYS A 86 -17.56 -11.51 -0.50
CA LYS A 86 -18.89 -10.97 -0.82
C LYS A 86 -20.02 -11.62 -0.01
N HIS A 87 -19.87 -12.90 0.35
CA HIS A 87 -20.84 -13.65 1.15
C HIS A 87 -20.65 -13.53 2.66
N ALA A 88 -19.51 -13.01 3.13
CA ALA A 88 -19.27 -12.77 4.54
C ALA A 88 -20.36 -11.86 5.14
N GLY A 89 -20.82 -12.16 6.37
CA GLY A 89 -21.84 -11.37 7.04
C GLY A 89 -21.36 -9.96 7.43
N GLU A 90 -20.05 -9.80 7.62
CA GLU A 90 -19.47 -8.60 8.20
C GLU A 90 -18.16 -8.19 7.53
N CYS A 91 -17.80 -6.93 7.74
CA CYS A 91 -16.52 -6.37 7.34
C CYS A 91 -15.98 -5.48 8.46
N VAL A 92 -14.75 -5.74 8.90
CA VAL A 92 -13.99 -4.82 9.76
C VAL A 92 -13.12 -3.94 8.88
N MET A 93 -13.43 -2.64 8.87
CA MET A 93 -12.63 -1.62 8.18
C MET A 93 -11.64 -1.01 9.16
N LEU A 94 -10.36 -0.99 8.79
CA LEU A 94 -9.32 -0.26 9.49
C LEU A 94 -8.95 0.93 8.62
N ARG A 95 -9.18 2.16 9.10
CA ARG A 95 -8.99 3.38 8.31
C ARG A 95 -8.46 4.53 9.15
N GLY A 96 -7.54 5.30 8.60
CA GLY A 96 -7.21 6.60 9.17
C GLY A 96 -5.94 7.20 8.59
N ALA A 97 -5.53 8.32 9.19
CA ALA A 97 -4.33 9.05 8.81
C ALA A 97 -3.42 9.26 10.02
N ILE A 98 -2.12 9.11 9.81
CA ILE A 98 -1.07 9.29 10.82
C ILE A 98 -0.07 10.30 10.25
N ALA A 99 0.31 11.33 11.01
CA ALA A 99 1.38 12.24 10.61
C ALA A 99 2.69 11.46 10.38
N ASP A 100 3.49 11.87 9.39
CA ASP A 100 4.70 11.17 8.92
C ASP A 100 5.53 10.52 10.06
N PRO A 101 5.36 9.22 10.35
CA PRO A 101 5.87 8.65 11.58
C PRO A 101 7.37 8.32 11.43
N ALA A 102 8.15 8.56 12.49
CA ALA A 102 9.59 8.29 12.51
C ALA A 102 9.94 6.79 12.49
N ASP A 103 8.94 5.93 12.71
CA ASP A 103 9.00 4.47 12.61
C ASP A 103 7.69 3.94 12.01
N LEU A 104 7.64 2.63 11.75
CA LEU A 104 6.48 1.95 11.17
C LEU A 104 5.85 0.97 12.16
N ASP A 105 6.07 1.15 13.46
CA ASP A 105 5.46 0.26 14.45
C ASP A 105 3.93 0.39 14.45
N GLY A 106 3.38 1.56 14.10
CA GLY A 106 1.94 1.72 13.90
C GLY A 106 1.39 0.86 12.74
N LEU A 107 2.14 0.75 11.64
CA LEU A 107 1.81 -0.16 10.54
C LEU A 107 1.92 -1.63 10.99
N ARG A 108 2.97 -1.96 11.74
CA ARG A 108 3.18 -3.30 12.33
C ARG A 108 2.04 -3.70 13.27
N ASP A 109 1.56 -2.77 14.10
CA ASP A 109 0.43 -2.98 15.02
C ASP A 109 -0.85 -3.34 14.26
N LEU A 110 -1.08 -2.71 13.10
CA LEU A 110 -2.21 -3.03 12.22
C LEU A 110 -2.03 -4.37 11.51
N VAL A 111 -0.81 -4.73 11.11
CA VAL A 111 -0.52 -6.07 10.59
C VAL A 111 -0.88 -7.15 11.62
N GLY A 112 -0.50 -6.94 12.88
CA GLY A 112 -0.90 -7.79 13.99
C GLY A 112 -2.41 -7.87 14.19
N THR A 113 -3.08 -6.72 14.16
CA THR A 113 -4.54 -6.61 14.31
C THR A 113 -5.28 -7.37 13.22
N ILE A 114 -4.90 -7.17 11.96
CA ILE A 114 -5.51 -7.87 10.82
C ILE A 114 -5.27 -9.38 10.91
N THR A 115 -4.06 -9.81 11.31
CA THR A 115 -3.77 -11.23 11.54
C THR A 115 -4.67 -11.81 12.64
N ALA A 116 -4.96 -11.04 13.69
CA ALA A 116 -5.86 -11.45 14.76
C ALA A 116 -7.31 -11.59 14.30
N LEU A 117 -7.74 -10.75 13.35
CA LEU A 117 -9.06 -10.80 12.72
C LEU A 117 -9.17 -12.01 11.79
N THR A 118 -8.15 -12.30 10.99
CA THR A 118 -8.14 -13.50 10.13
C THR A 118 -8.17 -14.79 10.95
N ASP A 119 -7.49 -14.83 12.10
CA ASP A 119 -7.55 -15.97 13.03
C ASP A 119 -8.93 -16.12 13.72
N ARG A 120 -9.81 -15.12 13.63
CA ARG A 120 -11.11 -15.03 14.32
C ARG A 120 -12.30 -14.95 13.38
N GLY A 121 -12.18 -15.55 12.19
CA GLY A 121 -13.28 -15.64 11.23
C GLY A 121 -13.16 -14.71 10.03
N GLY A 122 -12.09 -13.92 9.95
CA GLY A 122 -11.74 -13.19 8.73
C GLY A 122 -11.37 -14.16 7.60
N VAL A 123 -12.08 -14.08 6.48
CA VAL A 123 -11.89 -14.93 5.30
C VAL A 123 -11.04 -14.25 4.23
N ALA A 124 -11.15 -12.92 4.09
CA ALA A 124 -10.42 -12.15 3.09
C ALA A 124 -9.99 -10.80 3.65
N VAL A 125 -8.77 -10.38 3.30
CA VAL A 125 -8.24 -9.05 3.56
C VAL A 125 -8.07 -8.33 2.23
N ILE A 126 -8.58 -7.11 2.10
CA ILE A 126 -8.38 -6.28 0.91
C ILE A 126 -7.53 -5.06 1.28
N ASP A 127 -6.49 -4.82 0.50
CA ASP A 127 -5.66 -3.61 0.50
C ASP A 127 -5.90 -2.82 -0.79
N PRO A 128 -6.76 -1.78 -0.77
CA PRO A 128 -7.02 -0.96 -1.94
C PRO A 128 -5.81 -0.18 -2.45
N GLN A 129 -4.77 0.02 -1.63
CA GLN A 129 -3.58 0.78 -2.03
C GLN A 129 -2.62 -0.06 -2.87
N THR A 130 -2.59 -1.38 -2.66
CA THR A 130 -1.85 -2.33 -3.50
C THR A 130 -2.76 -3.09 -4.47
N LEU A 131 -4.05 -2.74 -4.52
CA LEU A 131 -5.06 -3.37 -5.36
C LEU A 131 -5.14 -4.90 -5.16
N SER A 132 -4.89 -5.37 -3.93
CA SER A 132 -4.67 -6.78 -3.64
C SER A 132 -5.70 -7.35 -2.66
N MET A 133 -5.95 -8.65 -2.74
CA MET A 133 -6.80 -9.41 -1.82
C MET A 133 -6.10 -10.70 -1.36
N PHE A 134 -6.15 -10.95 -0.06
CA PHE A 134 -5.41 -12.04 0.59
C PHE A 134 -6.34 -12.93 1.40
N ASP A 135 -6.12 -14.24 1.35
CA ASP A 135 -6.66 -15.13 2.37
C ASP A 135 -5.81 -15.05 3.66
N ALA A 136 -6.28 -15.70 4.73
CA ALA A 136 -5.60 -15.71 6.02
C ALA A 136 -4.17 -16.28 5.97
N ALA A 137 -3.94 -17.32 5.16
CA ALA A 137 -2.65 -17.99 5.08
C ALA A 137 -1.64 -17.14 4.31
N GLU A 138 -2.07 -16.53 3.21
CA GLU A 138 -1.28 -15.61 2.42
C GLU A 138 -0.93 -14.35 3.21
N TRP A 139 -1.92 -13.71 3.85
CA TRP A 139 -1.71 -12.55 4.70
C TRP A 139 -0.64 -12.84 5.77
N ARG A 140 -0.79 -13.96 6.47
CA ARG A 140 0.15 -14.36 7.52
C ARG A 140 1.55 -14.57 6.96
N ARG A 141 1.71 -15.30 5.85
CA ARG A 141 3.02 -15.55 5.24
C ARG A 141 3.68 -14.24 4.82
N ARG A 142 2.92 -13.36 4.17
CA ARG A 142 3.44 -12.15 3.54
C ARG A 142 3.79 -11.06 4.55
N TYR A 143 2.90 -10.77 5.50
CA TYR A 143 3.05 -9.60 6.37
C TYR A 143 3.44 -9.93 7.81
N PHE A 144 2.95 -11.05 8.34
CA PHE A 144 3.08 -11.34 9.77
C PHE A 144 4.30 -12.20 10.09
N ALA A 145 4.45 -13.35 9.44
CA ALA A 145 5.34 -14.43 9.89
C ALA A 145 6.81 -13.99 10.10
N ALA A 146 7.35 -13.16 9.22
CA ALA A 146 8.75 -12.75 9.26
C ALA A 146 9.08 -11.71 10.34
N ASP A 147 8.09 -10.97 10.84
CA ASP A 147 8.28 -9.79 11.71
C ASP A 147 9.15 -8.65 11.16
N THR A 148 9.45 -8.68 9.88
CA THR A 148 10.33 -7.70 9.24
C THR A 148 9.56 -6.96 8.17
N LEU A 149 9.76 -5.65 8.08
CA LEU A 149 9.23 -4.87 6.99
C LEU A 149 9.88 -5.27 5.66
N ASN A 150 9.07 -5.66 4.70
CA ASN A 150 9.47 -5.79 3.30
C ASN A 150 8.67 -4.80 2.46
N ALA A 151 9.35 -3.78 1.92
CA ALA A 151 8.71 -2.71 1.16
C ALA A 151 7.89 -3.23 -0.04
N ARG A 152 8.37 -4.31 -0.70
CA ARG A 152 7.70 -4.94 -1.85
C ARG A 152 6.36 -5.59 -1.50
N ASP A 153 6.14 -5.89 -0.23
CA ASP A 153 4.85 -6.41 0.21
C ASP A 153 3.81 -5.31 0.34
N HIS A 154 4.23 -4.05 0.48
CA HIS A 154 3.34 -2.91 0.69
C HIS A 154 3.24 -1.97 -0.51
N VAL A 155 4.08 -2.11 -1.53
CA VAL A 155 4.09 -1.26 -2.72
C VAL A 155 4.00 -2.12 -3.98
N LEU A 156 3.06 -1.80 -4.85
CA LEU A 156 2.92 -2.39 -6.17
C LEU A 156 3.72 -1.57 -7.18
N ILE A 157 4.47 -2.23 -8.06
CA ILE A 157 5.14 -1.61 -9.21
C ILE A 157 4.45 -2.15 -10.47
N LEU A 158 3.94 -1.24 -11.28
CA LEU A 158 3.17 -1.48 -12.49
C LEU A 158 3.96 -1.04 -13.71
N CYS A 159 3.70 -1.67 -14.84
CA CYS A 159 4.25 -1.30 -16.14
C CYS A 159 3.14 -1.42 -17.17
N ASP A 160 2.71 -0.28 -17.69
CA ASP A 160 1.63 -0.18 -18.68
C ASP A 160 2.13 0.51 -19.96
N GLU A 161 1.33 0.46 -21.02
CA GLU A 161 1.54 1.31 -22.19
C GLU A 161 1.43 2.79 -21.80
N ASP A 162 2.38 3.62 -22.25
CA ASP A 162 2.35 5.04 -21.95
C ASP A 162 1.35 5.75 -22.87
N SER A 163 0.15 6.04 -22.33
CA SER A 163 -0.90 6.79 -23.03
C SER A 163 -0.46 8.16 -23.58
N ARG A 164 0.69 8.69 -23.16
CA ARG A 164 1.24 9.98 -23.63
C ARG A 164 2.35 9.84 -24.66
N ASN A 165 2.95 8.66 -24.82
CA ASN A 165 4.09 8.43 -25.69
C ASN A 165 3.92 7.08 -26.41
N ASP A 166 3.53 7.13 -27.70
CA ASP A 166 3.23 5.93 -28.49
C ASP A 166 4.43 4.98 -28.58
N GLY A 167 4.18 3.67 -28.41
CA GLY A 167 5.21 2.64 -28.37
C GLY A 167 6.15 2.69 -27.17
N ARG A 168 5.86 3.52 -26.15
CA ARG A 168 6.63 3.61 -24.90
C ARG A 168 5.83 3.06 -23.72
N LEU A 169 6.53 2.87 -22.61
CA LEU A 169 5.99 2.30 -21.38
C LEU A 169 5.97 3.34 -20.26
N HIS A 170 5.06 3.11 -19.32
CA HIS A 170 4.89 3.88 -18.10
C HIS A 170 5.07 2.95 -16.91
N VAL A 171 6.21 3.11 -16.22
CA VAL A 171 6.50 2.37 -14.98
C VAL A 171 6.09 3.25 -13.81
N HIS A 172 5.24 2.71 -12.93
CA HIS A 172 4.74 3.50 -11.81
C HIS A 172 4.41 2.65 -10.58
N THR A 173 4.18 3.31 -9.44
CA THR A 173 3.88 2.61 -8.19
C THR A 173 2.53 2.96 -7.61
N ARG A 174 2.04 2.07 -6.74
CA ARG A 174 0.95 2.35 -5.81
C ARG A 174 1.27 1.81 -4.42
N GLY A 175 0.89 2.56 -3.39
CA GLY A 175 0.99 2.13 -1.98
C GLY A 175 1.99 2.89 -1.14
N LEU A 176 2.74 3.83 -1.72
CA LEU A 176 3.67 4.67 -0.94
C LEU A 176 2.96 5.64 0.01
N ARG A 177 1.66 5.89 -0.20
CA ARG A 177 0.82 6.65 0.72
C ARG A 177 0.74 6.04 2.13
N LYS A 178 0.95 4.72 2.30
CA LYS A 178 1.08 4.08 3.63
C LYS A 178 2.27 4.59 4.44
N PHE A 179 3.23 5.23 3.78
CA PHE A 179 4.50 5.66 4.37
C PHE A 179 4.63 7.19 4.41
N ALA A 180 3.53 7.94 4.14
CA ALA A 180 3.55 9.40 3.97
C ALA A 180 4.52 9.84 2.86
N ARG A 181 4.56 9.08 1.76
CA ARG A 181 5.49 9.31 0.64
C ARG A 181 4.74 9.34 -0.69
N PRO A 182 5.17 10.17 -1.65
CA PRO A 182 4.63 10.16 -3.00
C PRO A 182 4.98 8.85 -3.71
N ASP A 183 4.05 8.37 -4.54
CA ASP A 183 4.31 7.27 -5.47
C ASP A 183 5.33 7.67 -6.56
N ILE A 184 5.77 6.74 -7.40
CA ILE A 184 6.74 7.00 -8.47
C ILE A 184 6.05 6.85 -9.82
N SER A 185 6.40 7.70 -10.77
CA SER A 185 5.84 7.71 -12.13
C SER A 185 6.95 8.01 -13.13
N VAL A 186 7.32 7.03 -13.95
CA VAL A 186 8.38 7.12 -14.96
C VAL A 186 7.75 6.91 -16.33
N ARG A 187 7.62 8.00 -17.09
CA ARG A 187 7.02 7.98 -18.44
C ARG A 187 8.08 7.97 -19.53
N ASN A 188 7.67 7.70 -20.77
CA ASN A 188 8.50 7.61 -21.97
C ASN A 188 9.53 6.46 -21.93
N VAL A 189 9.30 5.39 -21.16
CA VAL A 189 10.28 4.31 -21.00
C VAL A 189 10.36 3.46 -22.28
N PRO A 190 11.52 3.31 -22.91
CA PRO A 190 11.72 2.36 -24.01
C PRO A 190 11.50 0.92 -23.55
N SER A 191 10.98 0.06 -24.42
CA SER A 191 10.69 -1.35 -24.09
C SER A 191 11.93 -2.13 -23.60
N ASP A 192 13.12 -1.81 -24.12
CA ASP A 192 14.40 -2.40 -23.73
C ASP A 192 14.98 -1.83 -22.42
N ALA A 193 14.39 -0.76 -21.88
CA ALA A 193 14.78 -0.13 -20.62
C ALA A 193 13.83 -0.47 -19.44
N THR A 194 12.83 -1.32 -19.66
CA THR A 194 11.79 -1.64 -18.66
C THR A 194 12.38 -2.15 -17.34
N ASP A 195 13.30 -3.10 -17.39
CA ASP A 195 13.93 -3.67 -16.18
C ASP A 195 14.71 -2.62 -15.40
N LEU A 196 15.36 -1.69 -16.10
CA LEU A 196 16.11 -0.62 -15.50
C LEU A 196 15.18 0.42 -14.84
N ALA A 197 14.08 0.78 -15.49
CA ALA A 197 13.06 1.66 -14.92
C ALA A 197 12.37 1.02 -13.71
N GLY A 198 12.08 -0.29 -13.76
CA GLY A 198 11.59 -1.06 -12.62
C GLY A 198 12.58 -1.06 -11.45
N GLY A 199 13.85 -1.36 -11.72
CA GLY A 199 14.91 -1.31 -10.71
C GLY A 199 15.12 0.09 -10.13
N MET A 200 14.90 1.15 -10.89
CA MET A 200 14.87 2.53 -10.38
C MET A 200 13.70 2.74 -9.42
N ALA A 201 12.49 2.34 -9.80
CA ALA A 201 11.31 2.45 -8.93
C ALA A 201 11.52 1.70 -7.60
N GLU A 202 12.10 0.49 -7.65
CA GLU A 202 12.43 -0.29 -6.44
C GLU A 202 13.37 0.45 -5.49
N ARG A 203 14.40 1.13 -6.00
CA ARG A 203 15.34 1.91 -5.17
C ARG A 203 14.65 3.11 -4.53
N PHE A 204 13.81 3.82 -5.28
CA PHE A 204 12.99 4.90 -4.72
C PHE A 204 12.04 4.39 -3.64
N VAL A 205 11.38 3.27 -3.86
CA VAL A 205 10.51 2.62 -2.86
C VAL A 205 11.30 2.32 -1.60
N ALA A 206 12.45 1.64 -1.71
CA ALA A 206 13.28 1.29 -0.56
C ALA A 206 13.73 2.53 0.23
N PHE A 207 14.18 3.58 -0.45
CA PHE A 207 14.58 4.85 0.15
C PHE A 207 13.41 5.53 0.88
N GLN A 208 12.26 5.67 0.22
CA GLN A 208 11.09 6.35 0.77
C GLN A 208 10.47 5.59 1.97
N VAL A 209 10.39 4.26 1.88
CA VAL A 209 9.93 3.40 2.98
C VAL A 209 10.87 3.51 4.19
N ALA A 210 12.19 3.55 3.95
CA ALA A 210 13.18 3.81 4.99
C ALA A 210 13.12 5.23 5.59
N GLY A 211 12.22 6.10 5.10
CA GLY A 211 12.00 7.45 5.62
C GLY A 211 12.61 8.57 4.80
N GLY A 212 13.33 8.24 3.74
CA GLY A 212 13.92 9.21 2.84
C GLY A 212 12.88 10.11 2.18
N VAL A 213 13.22 11.37 1.96
CA VAL A 213 12.41 12.35 1.22
C VAL A 213 13.18 12.71 -0.04
N VAL A 214 12.52 12.63 -1.19
CA VAL A 214 13.08 13.05 -2.49
C VAL A 214 12.62 14.48 -2.77
N GLU A 215 13.56 15.37 -3.02
CA GLU A 215 13.28 16.81 -3.20
C GLU A 215 12.87 17.11 -4.65
N ASP A 216 11.98 18.08 -4.84
CA ASP A 216 11.64 18.59 -6.17
C ASP A 216 12.88 19.17 -6.84
N GLY A 217 13.09 18.85 -8.12
CA GLY A 217 14.26 19.28 -8.87
C GLY A 217 15.51 18.41 -8.64
N HIS A 218 15.43 17.33 -7.84
CA HIS A 218 16.55 16.40 -7.70
C HIS A 218 16.86 15.69 -9.03
N THR A 219 18.12 15.72 -9.46
CA THR A 219 18.59 14.97 -10.62
C THR A 219 18.88 13.53 -10.21
N VAL A 220 18.35 12.59 -10.98
CA VAL A 220 18.56 11.16 -10.75
C VAL A 220 19.80 10.70 -11.50
N GLU A 221 20.74 10.15 -10.76
CA GLU A 221 21.94 9.49 -11.29
C GLU A 221 21.84 8.00 -10.99
N ILE A 222 21.70 7.18 -12.04
CA ILE A 222 21.60 5.73 -11.93
C ILE A 222 22.52 5.11 -12.96
N ASP A 223 23.41 4.24 -12.49
CA ASP A 223 24.27 3.45 -13.38
C ASP A 223 23.45 2.73 -14.45
N GLY A 224 23.77 3.01 -15.71
CA GLY A 224 23.10 2.45 -16.88
C GLY A 224 21.85 3.20 -17.35
N ALA A 225 21.34 4.17 -16.58
CA ALA A 225 20.24 5.03 -17.00
C ALA A 225 20.78 6.28 -17.72
N PRO A 226 20.00 6.87 -18.64
CA PRO A 226 20.36 8.14 -19.24
C PRO A 226 20.44 9.27 -18.21
N ASP A 227 21.42 10.15 -18.38
CA ASP A 227 21.54 11.37 -17.58
C ASP A 227 20.39 12.34 -17.85
N GLY A 228 20.14 13.24 -16.90
CA GLY A 228 19.24 14.37 -17.10
C GLY A 228 17.79 14.12 -16.72
N MET A 229 17.48 12.98 -16.07
CA MET A 229 16.19 12.81 -15.41
C MET A 229 16.13 13.68 -14.16
N THR A 230 15.10 14.51 -14.05
CA THR A 230 14.85 15.35 -12.89
C THR A 230 13.50 15.03 -12.29
N VAL A 231 13.46 14.88 -10.97
CA VAL A 231 12.24 14.64 -10.21
C VAL A 231 11.37 15.89 -10.20
N ARG A 232 10.08 15.72 -10.50
CA ARG A 232 9.04 16.71 -10.24
C ARG A 232 7.96 16.14 -9.35
N ILE A 233 7.58 16.84 -8.28
CA ILE A 233 6.46 16.40 -7.46
C ILE A 233 5.15 16.87 -8.10
N ALA A 234 4.26 15.92 -8.40
CA ALA A 234 3.00 16.15 -9.09
C ALA A 234 1.85 15.36 -8.45
N GLY A 235 0.65 15.50 -9.01
CA GLY A 235 -0.58 14.86 -8.53
C GLY A 235 -1.13 15.48 -7.25
N ALA A 236 -2.16 14.85 -6.72
CA ALA A 236 -2.85 15.20 -5.47
C ALA A 236 -3.28 13.91 -4.75
N GLU A 237 -3.72 14.02 -3.50
CA GLU A 237 -4.14 12.85 -2.72
C GLU A 237 -5.33 12.07 -3.33
N ASP A 238 -6.12 12.71 -4.17
CA ASP A 238 -7.26 12.17 -4.90
C ASP A 238 -6.97 11.94 -6.40
N ASP A 239 -5.69 11.96 -6.78
CA ASP A 239 -5.28 11.64 -8.14
C ASP A 239 -5.87 10.28 -8.57
N PRO A 240 -6.61 10.20 -9.68
CA PRO A 240 -7.31 8.97 -10.05
C PRO A 240 -6.36 7.82 -10.43
N GLU A 241 -5.14 8.12 -10.87
CA GLU A 241 -4.13 7.13 -11.28
C GLU A 241 -3.38 6.56 -10.06
N PHE A 242 -3.15 7.38 -9.04
CA PHE A 242 -2.30 7.02 -7.89
C PHE A 242 -3.05 6.91 -6.56
N ASN A 243 -4.15 7.65 -6.40
CA ASN A 243 -4.78 7.98 -5.11
C ASN A 243 -3.73 8.54 -4.12
N ASN A 244 -2.79 9.32 -4.65
CA ASN A 244 -1.63 9.88 -3.96
C ASN A 244 -0.91 10.90 -4.85
N ARG A 245 -0.07 11.75 -4.25
CA ARG A 245 0.96 12.50 -4.99
C ARG A 245 2.00 11.54 -5.57
N HIS A 246 2.75 11.97 -6.57
CA HIS A 246 3.82 11.18 -7.16
C HIS A 246 5.05 11.99 -7.56
N LEU A 247 6.20 11.33 -7.56
CA LEU A 247 7.44 11.75 -8.18
C LEU A 247 7.33 11.46 -9.69
N ALA A 248 7.15 12.51 -10.48
CA ALA A 248 7.13 12.44 -11.93
C ALA A 248 8.55 12.54 -12.50
N LEU A 249 8.93 11.51 -13.24
CA LEU A 249 10.15 11.42 -14.03
C LEU A 249 9.77 11.13 -15.48
N ARG A 250 10.60 11.60 -16.40
CA ARG A 250 10.50 11.28 -17.82
C ARG A 250 11.82 10.70 -18.29
N TRP A 251 11.77 9.52 -18.88
CA TRP A 251 12.92 8.94 -19.57
C TRP A 251 13.34 9.86 -20.73
N PRO A 252 14.64 10.18 -20.89
CA PRO A 252 15.12 10.98 -22.01
C PRO A 252 14.87 10.32 -23.37
N ASP A 253 14.89 11.12 -24.44
CA ASP A 253 14.70 10.64 -25.82
C ASP A 253 15.93 9.89 -26.36
#